data_AF-A0A6A4YVS3-F1
#
_entry.id   AF-A0A6A4YVS3-F1
#
_cell.length_a   1.000
_cell.length_b   1.000
_cell.length_c   1.000
_cell.angle_alpha   90.00
_cell.angle_beta   90.00
_cell.angle_gamma   90.00
#
_symmetry.space_group_name_H-M   'P 1'
#
loop_
_entity.id
_entity.type
_entity.pdbx_description
1 polymer ?
#
loop_
_entity_poly.entity_id
_entity_poly.type
_entity_poly.pdbx_seq_one_letter_code
_entity_poly.pdbx_strand_id
1 'polypeptide(L)'
;MAGLSVINGDPVKLTYGAIPNNYPTWDFDQLQGCVCNPGYTDFDCSKFTCPTGDDPVTRMDTKNRPQANTIQVVQCIGTTGTFTLGFRGQTTPALSFSISAASLTVALQALPAFGQVSVVYSSGPAACTASGINSISITFRTVFGTLPTIRTTVNGVTSVTVKNDGTGGSVVGTKEDAVCSNRGTCDTLHGICICAEGFTSSDGYGGPGSRGDCGYMEPVYLNSAAKVANEIA
;
A
#
# COMPACT_ATOMS: atom_id res chain seq x y z
N MET A 1 -25.27 -9.97 4.13
CA MET A 1 -24.66 -8.88 3.33
C MET A 1 -23.14 -8.97 3.38
N ALA A 2 -22.48 -9.38 2.28
CA ALA A 2 -21.01 -9.51 2.17
C ALA A 2 -20.43 -8.56 1.11
N GLY A 3 -20.95 -7.33 1.05
CA GLY A 3 -20.77 -6.43 -0.10
C GLY A 3 -19.41 -5.72 -0.18
N LEU A 4 -18.62 -5.71 0.89
CA LEU A 4 -17.42 -4.86 1.03
C LEU A 4 -16.27 -5.57 1.76
N SER A 5 -16.16 -6.88 1.63
CA SER A 5 -14.95 -7.58 2.08
C SER A 5 -13.75 -7.16 1.23
N VAL A 6 -12.58 -7.03 1.85
CA VAL A 6 -11.33 -6.71 1.15
C VAL A 6 -10.28 -7.79 1.40
N ILE A 7 -9.45 -8.08 0.41
CA ILE A 7 -8.21 -8.87 0.56
C ILE A 7 -7.04 -7.95 0.21
N ASN A 8 -6.14 -7.71 1.15
CA ASN A 8 -5.04 -6.74 1.01
C ASN A 8 -5.51 -5.33 0.60
N GLY A 9 -6.68 -4.91 1.10
CA GLY A 9 -7.33 -3.64 0.76
C GLY A 9 -8.10 -3.65 -0.56
N ASP A 10 -7.96 -4.69 -1.38
CA ASP A 10 -8.65 -4.80 -2.65
C ASP A 10 -10.07 -5.36 -2.45
N PRO A 11 -11.12 -4.70 -2.97
CA PRO A 11 -12.49 -5.14 -2.79
C PRO A 11 -12.71 -6.50 -3.46
N VAL A 12 -13.23 -7.44 -2.68
CA VAL A 12 -13.60 -8.78 -3.11
C VAL A 12 -15.02 -9.09 -2.68
N LYS A 13 -15.64 -10.05 -3.35
CA LYS A 13 -16.94 -10.58 -2.96
C LYS A 13 -16.73 -11.78 -2.05
N LEU A 14 -16.87 -11.62 -0.73
CA LEU A 14 -16.85 -12.75 0.20
C LEU A 14 -18.13 -13.55 0.02
N THR A 15 -17.97 -14.86 -0.19
CA THR A 15 -19.06 -15.81 -0.35
C THR A 15 -19.05 -16.75 0.84
N TYR A 16 -20.12 -16.74 1.61
CA TYR A 16 -20.37 -17.72 2.67
C TYR A 16 -21.15 -18.91 2.07
N GLY A 17 -20.63 -20.12 2.23
CA GLY A 17 -21.18 -21.35 1.62
C GLY A 17 -20.82 -21.52 0.15
N ALA A 18 -21.34 -22.58 -0.50
CA ALA A 18 -21.06 -22.87 -1.92
C ALA A 18 -21.78 -21.93 -2.90
N ILE A 19 -22.82 -21.22 -2.45
CA ILE A 19 -23.63 -20.31 -3.26
C ILE A 19 -23.51 -18.89 -2.67
N PRO A 20 -22.90 -17.94 -3.41
CA PRO A 20 -22.83 -16.54 -2.98
C PRO A 20 -24.20 -15.95 -2.68
N ASN A 21 -24.31 -15.28 -1.53
CA ASN A 21 -25.53 -14.60 -1.09
C ASN A 21 -26.79 -15.48 -1.07
N ASN A 22 -26.66 -16.75 -0.66
CA ASN A 22 -27.78 -17.68 -0.60
C ASN A 22 -28.75 -17.34 0.54
N TYR A 23 -29.79 -16.57 0.25
CA TYR A 23 -30.84 -16.15 1.19
C TYR A 23 -31.36 -17.25 2.16
N PRO A 24 -31.54 -18.53 1.77
CA PRO A 24 -32.00 -19.59 2.65
C PRO A 24 -31.01 -20.03 3.74
N THR A 25 -29.77 -19.53 3.78
CA THR A 25 -28.88 -19.85 4.90
C THR A 25 -29.42 -19.21 6.18
N TRP A 26 -29.55 -20.01 7.24
CA TRP A 26 -30.25 -19.65 8.48
C TRP A 26 -29.72 -18.37 9.16
N ASP A 27 -28.45 -18.02 8.92
CA ASP A 27 -27.72 -16.90 9.48
C ASP A 27 -27.49 -15.74 8.48
N PHE A 28 -28.13 -15.79 7.30
CA PHE A 28 -27.90 -14.86 6.18
C PHE A 28 -27.97 -13.37 6.56
N ASP A 29 -28.97 -13.00 7.37
CA ASP A 29 -29.18 -11.63 7.88
C ASP A 29 -28.70 -11.45 9.33
N GLN A 30 -28.22 -12.52 9.97
CA GLN A 30 -27.86 -12.55 11.39
C GLN A 30 -26.37 -12.25 11.62
N LEU A 31 -25.48 -12.53 10.66
CA LEU A 31 -24.09 -12.05 10.70
C LEU A 31 -23.97 -10.69 9.98
N GLN A 32 -23.84 -9.64 10.79
CA GLN A 32 -23.54 -8.29 10.32
C GLN A 32 -22.24 -7.81 10.96
N GLY A 33 -21.36 -7.21 10.16
CA GLY A 33 -20.12 -6.59 10.61
C GLY A 33 -19.99 -5.20 9.99
N CYS A 34 -19.35 -4.28 10.72
CA CYS A 34 -19.07 -2.95 10.21
C CYS A 34 -17.81 -2.97 9.33
N VAL A 35 -17.86 -2.26 8.20
CA VAL A 35 -16.66 -1.92 7.45
C VAL A 35 -16.18 -0.58 7.97
N CYS A 36 -15.02 -0.58 8.63
CA CYS A 36 -14.49 0.61 9.25
C CYS A 36 -13.97 1.61 8.23
N ASN A 37 -14.14 2.90 8.56
CA ASN A 37 -13.48 3.96 7.83
C ASN A 37 -11.95 3.80 7.95
N PRO A 38 -11.18 4.28 6.95
CA PRO A 38 -9.73 4.27 7.04
C PRO A 38 -9.24 4.91 8.36
N GLY A 39 -8.32 4.25 9.04
CA GLY A 39 -7.82 4.68 10.35
C GLY A 39 -8.53 4.04 11.54
N TYR A 40 -9.63 3.31 11.33
CA TYR A 40 -10.39 2.63 12.37
C TYR A 40 -10.41 1.11 12.19
N THR A 41 -10.53 0.39 13.28
CA THR A 41 -10.52 -1.07 13.36
C THR A 41 -11.42 -1.57 14.50
N ASP A 42 -11.40 -2.88 14.72
CA ASP A 42 -12.30 -3.64 15.59
C ASP A 42 -13.70 -3.85 15.00
N PHE A 43 -14.47 -4.75 15.59
CA PHE A 43 -15.79 -5.15 15.07
C PHE A 43 -16.81 -4.00 15.05
N ASP A 44 -16.63 -3.01 15.92
CA ASP A 44 -17.48 -1.82 16.06
C ASP A 44 -16.82 -0.53 15.54
N CYS A 45 -15.63 -0.62 14.96
CA CYS A 45 -14.85 0.53 14.47
C CYS A 45 -14.50 1.56 15.56
N SER A 46 -14.50 1.16 16.84
CA SER A 46 -14.22 2.06 17.97
C SER A 46 -12.74 2.34 18.19
N LYS A 47 -11.85 1.53 17.61
CA LYS A 47 -10.40 1.59 17.81
C LYS A 47 -9.70 2.21 16.62
N PHE A 48 -8.61 2.91 16.87
CA PHE A 48 -7.73 3.39 15.82
C PHE A 48 -6.76 2.29 15.36
N THR A 49 -6.45 2.28 14.06
CA THR A 49 -5.32 1.52 13.51
C THR A 49 -4.02 2.26 13.78
N CYS A 50 -2.96 1.55 14.16
CA CYS A 50 -1.63 2.13 14.27
C CYS A 50 -0.85 2.10 12.95
N PRO A 51 0.19 2.93 12.81
CA PRO A 51 1.12 2.86 11.70
C PRO A 51 1.73 1.48 11.51
N THR A 52 1.94 1.12 10.25
CA THR A 52 2.61 -0.10 9.84
C THR A 52 3.92 0.23 9.13
N GLY A 53 4.85 -0.72 9.21
CA GLY A 53 6.17 -0.55 8.66
C GLY A 53 6.94 -1.85 8.52
N ASP A 54 8.11 -1.69 7.93
CA ASP A 54 9.12 -2.73 7.77
C ASP A 54 9.82 -2.96 9.10
N ASP A 55 10.16 -4.21 9.42
CA ASP A 55 10.89 -4.50 10.66
C ASP A 55 12.38 -4.15 10.46
N PRO A 56 12.98 -3.26 11.27
CA PRO A 56 14.36 -2.84 11.07
C PRO A 56 15.39 -3.95 11.27
N VAL A 57 15.02 -5.11 11.83
CA VAL A 57 15.96 -6.22 12.05
C VAL A 57 15.93 -7.21 10.89
N THR A 58 14.84 -7.28 10.12
CA THR A 58 14.67 -8.19 8.98
C THR A 58 15.36 -7.64 7.73
N ARG A 59 16.69 -7.54 7.76
CA ARG A 59 17.46 -6.94 6.64
C ARG A 59 17.41 -7.73 5.33
N MET A 60 17.07 -9.02 5.39
CA MET A 60 17.10 -9.94 4.26
C MET A 60 15.72 -10.56 4.02
N ASP A 61 15.38 -10.74 2.75
CA ASP A 61 14.21 -11.51 2.33
C ASP A 61 14.42 -13.03 2.53
N THR A 62 13.36 -13.82 2.27
CA THR A 62 13.39 -15.28 2.37
C THR A 62 14.39 -15.98 1.43
N LYS A 63 14.99 -15.23 0.51
CA LYS A 63 16.01 -15.70 -0.45
C LYS A 63 17.40 -15.14 -0.12
N ASN A 64 17.58 -14.56 1.07
CA ASN A 64 18.83 -13.98 1.55
C ASN A 64 19.33 -12.80 0.69
N ARG A 65 18.40 -11.98 0.18
CA ARG A 65 18.68 -10.75 -0.58
C ARG A 65 18.23 -9.53 0.23
N PRO A 66 18.82 -8.34 0.02
CA PRO A 66 18.31 -7.12 0.62
C PRO A 66 16.84 -6.92 0.28
N GLN A 67 16.05 -6.49 1.26
CA GLN A 67 14.64 -6.23 1.03
C GLN A 67 14.44 -5.16 -0.05
N ALA A 68 13.38 -5.33 -0.85
CA ALA A 68 13.03 -4.43 -1.93
C ALA A 68 11.59 -3.91 -1.80
N ASN A 69 11.38 -2.69 -2.28
CA ASN A 69 10.05 -2.12 -2.44
C ASN A 69 9.34 -2.75 -3.64
N THR A 70 8.01 -2.80 -3.57
CA THR A 70 7.20 -3.21 -4.72
C THR A 70 7.32 -2.19 -5.86
N ILE A 71 7.59 -2.69 -7.06
CA ILE A 71 7.54 -1.93 -8.31
C ILE A 71 6.51 -2.60 -9.21
N GLN A 72 5.44 -1.88 -9.56
CA GLN A 72 4.49 -2.32 -10.56
C GLN A 72 4.76 -1.59 -11.87
N VAL A 73 4.80 -2.33 -12.98
CA VAL A 73 5.08 -1.77 -14.30
C VAL A 73 3.80 -1.72 -15.10
N VAL A 74 3.41 -0.52 -15.51
CA VAL A 74 2.25 -0.28 -16.36
C VAL A 74 2.71 -0.05 -17.79
N GLN A 75 2.07 -0.72 -18.74
CA GLN A 75 2.31 -0.53 -20.16
C GLN A 75 1.00 -0.10 -20.83
N CYS A 76 1.01 1.08 -21.45
CA CYS A 76 -0.15 1.64 -22.12
C CYS A 76 0.04 1.74 -23.63
N ILE A 77 -0.91 1.20 -24.38
CA ILE A 77 -0.99 1.29 -25.84
C ILE A 77 -2.15 2.22 -26.19
N GLY A 78 -1.86 3.27 -26.96
CA GLY A 78 -2.86 4.22 -27.42
C GLY A 78 -2.24 5.56 -27.83
N THR A 79 -2.93 6.27 -28.72
CA THR A 79 -2.54 7.61 -29.20
C THR A 79 -3.58 8.68 -28.90
N THR A 80 -4.72 8.29 -28.32
CA THR A 80 -5.82 9.17 -27.90
C THR A 80 -6.55 8.54 -26.71
N GLY A 81 -7.48 9.28 -26.11
CA GLY A 81 -8.33 8.78 -25.02
C GLY A 81 -7.71 8.94 -23.62
N THR A 82 -8.35 8.29 -22.66
CA THR A 82 -7.99 8.33 -21.25
C THR A 82 -7.98 6.93 -20.65
N PHE A 83 -7.34 6.79 -19.50
CA PHE A 83 -7.38 5.60 -18.66
C PHE A 83 -7.45 6.00 -17.19
N THR A 84 -7.85 5.08 -16.33
CA THR A 84 -7.77 5.27 -14.88
C THR A 84 -6.96 4.15 -14.26
N LEU A 85 -6.29 4.47 -13.16
CA LEU A 85 -5.58 3.51 -12.32
C LEU A 85 -6.31 3.40 -10.98
N GLY A 86 -6.55 2.17 -10.52
CA GLY A 86 -7.21 1.87 -9.27
C GLY A 86 -6.37 0.98 -8.37
N PHE A 87 -6.42 1.22 -7.07
CA PHE A 87 -5.69 0.45 -6.07
C PHE A 87 -6.45 0.47 -4.74
N ARG A 88 -6.66 -0.70 -4.13
CA ARG A 88 -7.37 -0.87 -2.85
C ARG A 88 -8.71 -0.11 -2.80
N GLY A 89 -9.49 -0.23 -3.87
CA GLY A 89 -10.82 0.38 -4.00
C GLY A 89 -10.86 1.86 -4.34
N GLN A 90 -9.72 2.57 -4.35
CA GLN A 90 -9.65 3.96 -4.81
C GLN A 90 -9.22 4.01 -6.27
N THR A 91 -9.73 4.99 -7.03
CA THR A 91 -9.45 5.15 -8.47
C THR A 91 -9.10 6.59 -8.79
N THR A 92 -8.12 6.80 -9.66
CA THR A 92 -7.74 8.15 -10.12
C THR A 92 -8.87 8.78 -10.95
N PRO A 93 -8.88 10.12 -11.09
CA PRO A 93 -9.57 10.78 -12.19
C PRO A 93 -9.10 10.23 -13.55
N ALA A 94 -9.86 10.54 -14.61
CA ALA A 94 -9.47 10.18 -15.97
C ALA A 94 -8.11 10.77 -16.34
N LEU A 95 -7.13 9.91 -16.59
CA LEU A 95 -5.76 10.28 -16.95
C LEU A 95 -5.66 10.31 -18.47
N SER A 96 -5.17 11.42 -19.03
CA SER A 96 -4.89 11.50 -20.47
C SER A 96 -3.85 10.47 -20.88
N PHE A 97 -4.00 9.90 -22.09
CA PHE A 97 -2.98 9.03 -22.69
C PHE A 97 -1.58 9.70 -22.72
N SER A 98 -1.52 11.03 -22.74
CA SER A 98 -0.28 11.83 -22.81
C SER A 98 0.22 12.34 -21.45
N ILE A 99 -0.36 11.91 -20.32
CA ILE A 99 0.01 12.40 -18.99
C ILE A 99 1.51 12.20 -18.71
N SER A 100 2.16 13.24 -18.16
CA SER A 100 3.58 13.20 -17.79
C SER A 100 3.80 12.37 -16.53
N ALA A 101 5.02 11.83 -16.35
CA ALA A 101 5.37 11.08 -15.14
C ALA A 101 5.19 11.89 -13.84
N ALA A 102 5.46 13.20 -13.89
CA ALA A 102 5.28 14.10 -12.74
C ALA A 102 3.79 14.27 -12.39
N SER A 103 2.94 14.56 -13.37
CA SER A 103 1.49 14.70 -13.14
C SER A 103 0.87 13.37 -12.71
N LEU A 104 1.36 12.24 -13.24
CA LEU A 104 0.93 10.91 -12.84
C LEU A 104 1.33 10.62 -11.38
N THR A 105 2.54 10.99 -10.97
CA THR A 105 2.98 10.87 -9.57
C THR A 105 2.04 11.62 -8.63
N VAL A 106 1.70 12.88 -8.96
CA VAL A 106 0.76 13.68 -8.16
C VAL A 106 -0.62 13.05 -8.12
N ALA A 107 -1.15 12.59 -9.25
CA ALA A 107 -2.47 11.97 -9.33
C ALA A 107 -2.58 10.69 -8.49
N LEU A 108 -1.51 9.88 -8.44
CA LEU A 108 -1.45 8.68 -7.61
C LEU A 108 -1.30 9.02 -6.12
N GLN A 109 -0.42 9.96 -5.77
CA GLN A 109 -0.21 10.38 -4.37
C GLN A 109 -1.42 11.10 -3.76
N ALA A 110 -2.32 11.63 -4.59
CA ALA A 110 -3.60 12.20 -4.13
C ALA A 110 -4.56 11.13 -3.55
N LEU A 111 -4.33 9.85 -3.84
CA LEU A 111 -5.11 8.74 -3.31
C LEU A 111 -4.38 8.14 -2.09
N PRO A 112 -4.95 8.21 -0.87
CA PRO A 112 -4.33 7.65 0.33
C PRO A 112 -3.90 6.18 0.20
N ALA A 113 -4.62 5.39 -0.62
CA ALA A 113 -4.30 3.99 -0.85
C ALA A 113 -2.91 3.77 -1.48
N PHE A 114 -2.45 4.68 -2.36
CA PHE A 114 -1.13 4.58 -2.99
C PHE A 114 0.00 5.07 -2.08
N GLY A 115 -0.31 5.94 -1.12
CA GLY A 115 0.69 6.66 -0.33
C GLY A 115 1.66 7.43 -1.21
N GLN A 116 2.91 7.57 -0.75
CA GLN A 116 4.00 8.09 -1.57
C GLN A 116 4.45 7.06 -2.61
N VAL A 117 4.43 7.47 -3.87
CA VAL A 117 4.95 6.69 -5.01
C VAL A 117 5.98 7.48 -5.80
N SER A 118 6.81 6.79 -6.58
CA SER A 118 7.71 7.38 -7.57
C SER A 118 7.45 6.75 -8.92
N VAL A 119 7.19 7.59 -9.92
CA VAL A 119 6.89 7.15 -11.28
C VAL A 119 8.06 7.47 -12.20
N VAL A 120 8.51 6.48 -12.96
CA VAL A 120 9.58 6.62 -13.95
C VAL A 120 9.12 6.05 -15.29
N TYR A 121 9.30 6.81 -16.36
CA TYR A 121 9.02 6.37 -17.73
C TYR A 121 10.31 5.88 -18.39
N SER A 122 10.25 4.76 -19.10
CA SER A 122 11.41 4.26 -19.85
C SER A 122 11.65 5.03 -21.15
N SER A 123 10.62 5.66 -21.72
CA SER A 123 10.71 6.34 -23.00
C SER A 123 9.66 7.44 -23.17
N GLY A 124 10.11 8.61 -23.62
CA GLY A 124 9.25 9.73 -23.99
C GLY A 124 8.49 10.38 -22.82
N PRO A 125 7.72 11.45 -23.11
CA PRO A 125 7.01 12.20 -22.08
C PRO A 125 5.57 11.71 -21.82
N ALA A 126 5.03 10.84 -22.69
CA ALA A 126 3.64 10.39 -22.67
C ALA A 126 3.49 9.00 -22.05
N ALA A 127 2.46 8.79 -21.23
CA ALA A 127 2.15 7.49 -20.64
C ALA A 127 1.91 6.40 -21.69
N CYS A 128 1.09 6.71 -22.69
CA CYS A 128 0.70 5.79 -23.75
C CYS A 128 1.43 6.10 -25.05
N THR A 129 1.79 5.04 -25.78
CA THR A 129 2.40 5.15 -27.11
C THR A 129 1.73 4.16 -28.06
N ALA A 130 1.84 4.37 -29.37
CA ALA A 130 1.21 3.49 -30.36
C ALA A 130 1.68 2.03 -30.26
N SER A 131 2.94 1.80 -29.86
CA SER A 131 3.55 0.48 -29.66
C SER A 131 3.59 0.01 -28.21
N GLY A 132 3.21 0.86 -27.25
CA GLY A 132 3.37 0.60 -25.82
C GLY A 132 4.83 0.44 -25.39
N ILE A 133 5.79 1.08 -26.07
CA ILE A 133 7.21 0.95 -25.72
C ILE A 133 7.57 1.64 -24.40
N ASN A 134 6.79 2.66 -24.00
CA ASN A 134 6.95 3.28 -22.69
C ASN A 134 6.50 2.32 -21.59
N SER A 135 7.45 1.93 -20.74
CA SER A 135 7.22 1.20 -19.51
C SER A 135 7.17 2.19 -18.35
N ILE A 136 6.02 2.23 -17.67
CA ILE A 136 5.77 3.11 -16.55
C ILE A 136 6.03 2.35 -15.26
N SER A 137 7.19 2.56 -14.65
CA SER A 137 7.55 1.94 -13.38
C SER A 137 7.02 2.76 -12.22
N ILE A 138 6.09 2.19 -11.45
CA ILE A 138 5.51 2.78 -10.25
C ILE A 138 6.11 2.08 -9.03
N THR A 139 7.00 2.78 -8.33
CA THR A 139 7.63 2.29 -7.10
C THR A 139 6.84 2.80 -5.90
N PHE A 140 6.34 1.87 -5.07
CA PHE A 140 5.69 2.21 -3.80
C PHE A 140 6.76 2.54 -2.75
N ARG A 141 6.65 3.73 -2.12
CA ARG A 141 7.66 4.19 -1.15
C ARG A 141 7.24 4.03 0.30
N THR A 142 5.94 4.09 0.57
CA THR A 142 5.40 4.10 1.94
C THR A 142 4.46 2.93 2.24
N VAL A 143 3.88 2.33 1.20
CA VAL A 143 3.02 1.16 1.30
C VAL A 143 3.87 -0.09 1.06
N PHE A 144 4.00 -0.93 2.08
CA PHE A 144 4.84 -2.13 2.07
C PHE A 144 3.98 -3.41 2.09
N GLY A 145 4.64 -4.56 2.16
CA GLY A 145 3.99 -5.87 2.15
C GLY A 145 3.57 -6.34 0.75
N THR A 146 2.69 -7.34 0.74
CA THR A 146 2.16 -7.92 -0.50
C THR A 146 1.07 -7.03 -1.07
N LEU A 147 1.38 -6.29 -2.13
CA LEU A 147 0.45 -5.34 -2.74
C LEU A 147 -0.37 -6.00 -3.87
N PRO A 148 -1.69 -5.74 -3.93
CA PRO A 148 -2.50 -6.18 -5.07
C PRO A 148 -2.07 -5.49 -6.36
N THR A 149 -2.40 -6.09 -7.51
CA THR A 149 -2.11 -5.49 -8.81
C THR A 149 -2.99 -4.27 -9.05
N ILE A 150 -2.41 -3.18 -9.56
CA ILE A 150 -3.16 -1.97 -9.95
C ILE A 150 -4.22 -2.36 -11.00
N ARG A 151 -5.46 -1.96 -10.74
CA ARG A 151 -6.58 -2.13 -11.66
C ARG A 151 -6.58 -1.00 -12.68
N THR A 152 -6.98 -1.32 -13.90
CA THR A 152 -7.00 -0.35 -15.00
C THR A 152 -8.39 -0.33 -15.61
N THR A 153 -8.86 0.87 -15.99
CA THR A 153 -10.03 1.02 -16.85
C THR A 153 -9.64 1.89 -18.03
N VAL A 154 -10.01 1.47 -19.23
CA VAL A 154 -9.66 2.15 -20.47
C VAL A 154 -10.87 2.88 -21.04
N ASN A 155 -10.65 4.09 -21.56
CA ASN A 155 -11.66 4.86 -22.27
C ASN A 155 -11.02 5.58 -23.47
N GLY A 156 -10.93 4.88 -24.60
CA GLY A 156 -10.36 5.40 -25.85
C GLY A 156 -8.88 5.07 -26.07
N VAL A 157 -8.12 4.69 -25.03
CA VAL A 157 -6.82 4.01 -25.22
C VAL A 157 -7.03 2.55 -25.62
N THR A 158 -6.10 1.98 -26.39
CA THR A 158 -6.21 0.60 -26.92
C THR A 158 -6.14 -0.45 -25.82
N SER A 159 -5.16 -0.35 -24.92
CA SER A 159 -5.01 -1.28 -23.80
C SER A 159 -4.08 -0.74 -22.73
N VAL A 160 -4.32 -1.10 -21.48
CA VAL A 160 -3.40 -0.85 -20.36
C VAL A 160 -3.19 -2.15 -19.61
N THR A 161 -1.93 -2.59 -19.51
CA THR A 161 -1.53 -3.82 -18.80
C THR A 161 -0.63 -3.49 -17.62
N VAL A 162 -0.68 -4.30 -16.57
CA VAL A 162 0.11 -4.10 -15.35
C VAL A 162 0.84 -5.39 -15.00
N LYS A 163 2.14 -5.29 -14.73
CA LYS A 163 2.99 -6.38 -14.23
C LYS A 163 3.32 -6.15 -12.75
N ASN A 164 3.11 -7.18 -11.94
CA ASN A 164 3.34 -7.20 -10.48
C ASN A 164 3.90 -8.56 -10.02
N ASP A 165 4.52 -9.32 -10.93
CA ASP A 165 4.93 -10.72 -10.74
C ASP A 165 6.45 -10.90 -10.69
N GLY A 166 7.22 -9.81 -10.71
CA GLY A 166 8.67 -9.84 -10.80
C GLY A 166 9.20 -9.92 -12.24
N THR A 167 8.33 -9.87 -13.25
CA THR A 167 8.71 -9.88 -14.67
C THR A 167 8.62 -8.48 -15.29
N GLY A 168 9.29 -8.27 -16.43
CA GLY A 168 9.17 -7.03 -17.22
C GLY A 168 9.56 -5.76 -16.46
N GLY A 169 10.51 -5.87 -15.52
CA GLY A 169 10.94 -4.76 -14.66
C GLY A 169 10.10 -4.56 -13.40
N SER A 170 9.01 -5.31 -13.21
CA SER A 170 8.29 -5.32 -11.93
C SER A 170 9.10 -6.02 -10.85
N VAL A 171 8.87 -5.64 -9.60
CA VAL A 171 9.50 -6.20 -8.41
C VAL A 171 8.42 -6.49 -7.40
N VAL A 172 8.31 -7.75 -6.97
CA VAL A 172 7.46 -8.12 -5.84
C VAL A 172 8.17 -7.65 -4.58
N GLY A 173 7.56 -6.72 -3.84
CA GLY A 173 8.14 -6.19 -2.62
C GLY A 173 8.28 -7.27 -1.54
N THR A 174 9.33 -7.13 -0.73
CA THR A 174 9.67 -8.08 0.32
C THR A 174 9.73 -7.46 1.71
N LYS A 175 9.55 -6.13 1.80
CA LYS A 175 9.42 -5.43 3.07
C LYS A 175 8.16 -5.86 3.79
N GLU A 176 8.22 -5.99 5.11
CA GLU A 176 7.04 -6.24 5.93
C GLU A 176 6.10 -5.02 5.97
N ASP A 177 4.83 -5.27 6.28
CA ASP A 177 3.82 -4.25 6.58
C ASP A 177 3.24 -4.55 7.96
N ALA A 178 4.13 -4.56 8.96
CA ALA A 178 3.81 -4.98 10.32
C ALA A 178 3.37 -3.80 11.18
N VAL A 179 2.36 -4.01 12.02
CA VAL A 179 1.92 -3.01 13.01
C VAL A 179 3.10 -2.64 13.90
N CYS A 180 3.40 -1.35 13.99
CA CYS A 180 4.54 -0.83 14.72
C CYS A 180 5.87 -1.52 14.37
N SER A 181 6.06 -1.91 13.11
CA SER A 181 7.27 -2.58 12.61
C SER A 181 7.72 -3.80 13.42
N ASN A 182 6.79 -4.46 14.13
CA ASN A 182 7.08 -5.48 15.14
C ASN A 182 8.03 -5.02 16.27
N ARG A 183 8.22 -3.72 16.45
CA ARG A 183 9.15 -3.09 17.41
C ARG A 183 8.45 -2.09 18.33
N GLY A 184 7.15 -2.26 18.50
CA GLY A 184 6.35 -1.51 19.44
C GLY A 184 5.01 -2.18 19.69
N THR A 185 4.26 -1.62 20.64
CA THR A 185 2.87 -2.00 20.91
C THR A 185 1.95 -0.90 20.36
N CYS A 186 0.86 -1.31 19.71
CA CYS A 186 -0.13 -0.37 19.21
C CYS A 186 -1.06 0.09 20.34
N ASP A 187 -1.05 1.39 20.65
CA ASP A 187 -2.10 2.02 21.44
C ASP A 187 -3.29 2.31 20.52
N THR A 188 -4.26 1.41 20.53
CA THR A 188 -5.46 1.50 19.70
C THR A 188 -6.43 2.59 20.13
N LEU A 189 -6.26 3.21 21.31
CA LEU A 189 -7.10 4.33 21.74
C LEU A 189 -6.70 5.64 21.05
N HIS A 190 -5.40 5.78 20.74
CA HIS A 190 -4.85 6.98 20.10
C HIS A 190 -4.33 6.73 18.68
N GLY A 191 -4.19 5.47 18.26
CA GLY A 191 -3.63 5.10 16.95
C GLY A 191 -2.12 5.31 16.86
N ILE A 192 -1.42 5.23 17.99
CA ILE A 192 0.01 5.55 18.10
C ILE A 192 0.78 4.29 18.48
N CYS A 193 1.95 4.09 17.87
CA CYS A 193 2.88 3.04 18.28
C CYS A 193 3.73 3.49 19.46
N ILE A 194 3.72 2.69 20.53
CA ILE A 194 4.63 2.80 21.67
C ILE A 194 5.83 1.92 21.38
N CYS A 195 6.97 2.53 21.06
CA CYS A 195 8.16 1.80 20.63
C CYS A 195 8.88 1.10 21.79
N ALA A 196 9.41 -0.08 21.51
CA ALA A 196 10.31 -0.79 22.42
C ALA A 196 11.64 -0.03 22.57
N GLU A 197 12.35 -0.28 23.66
CA GLU A 197 13.65 0.35 23.90
C GLU A 197 14.63 0.11 22.74
N GLY A 198 15.31 1.17 22.30
CA GLY A 198 16.22 1.14 21.15
C GLY A 198 15.53 1.26 19.79
N PHE A 199 14.21 1.49 19.75
CA PHE A 199 13.46 1.72 18.52
C PHE A 199 12.71 3.05 18.55
N THR A 200 12.63 3.70 17.41
CA THR A 200 11.90 4.96 17.23
C THR A 200 11.31 5.05 15.82
N SER A 201 10.57 6.12 15.58
CA SER A 201 9.91 6.40 14.31
C SER A 201 10.88 6.46 13.14
N SER A 202 10.50 5.84 12.02
CA SER A 202 11.36 5.70 10.84
C SER A 202 10.91 6.52 9.64
N ASP A 203 11.77 6.58 8.63
CA ASP A 203 11.43 7.01 7.27
C ASP A 203 11.00 5.83 6.36
N GLY A 204 11.04 4.59 6.86
CA GLY A 204 10.80 3.35 6.10
C GLY A 204 12.00 2.85 5.28
N TYR A 205 13.13 3.56 5.33
CA TYR A 205 14.36 3.32 4.57
C TYR A 205 15.60 3.14 5.45
N GLY A 206 15.38 2.84 6.74
CA GLY A 206 16.46 2.58 7.71
C GLY A 206 17.02 3.85 8.35
N GLY A 207 16.40 5.01 8.14
CA GLY A 207 16.70 6.26 8.81
C GLY A 207 15.60 6.68 9.80
N PRO A 208 15.88 7.69 10.65
CA PRO A 208 14.87 8.31 11.50
C PRO A 208 13.87 9.08 10.64
N GLY A 209 12.59 9.06 11.02
CA GLY A 209 11.54 9.78 10.30
C GLY A 209 10.29 9.98 11.15
N SER A 210 9.18 10.39 10.53
CA SER A 210 7.94 10.76 11.21
C SER A 210 6.78 9.78 10.99
N ARG A 211 7.06 8.55 10.52
CA ARG A 211 6.02 7.53 10.29
C ARG A 211 5.31 7.07 11.56
N GLY A 212 5.96 7.20 12.73
CA GLY A 212 5.43 6.75 14.01
C GLY A 212 5.33 5.22 14.10
N ASP A 213 6.18 4.49 13.40
CA ASP A 213 6.07 3.05 13.17
C ASP A 213 7.08 2.20 13.94
N CYS A 214 7.98 2.79 14.72
CA CYS A 214 9.06 2.07 15.41
C CYS A 214 10.05 1.34 14.48
N GLY A 215 10.10 1.76 13.20
CA GLY A 215 10.90 1.11 12.17
C GLY A 215 12.39 1.53 12.13
N TYR A 216 12.86 2.36 13.07
CA TYR A 216 14.26 2.82 13.11
C TYR A 216 14.92 2.34 14.39
N MET A 217 16.06 1.66 14.25
CA MET A 217 16.88 1.24 15.38
C MET A 217 17.76 2.41 15.79
N GLU A 218 17.50 2.98 16.96
CA GLU A 218 18.31 4.06 17.52
C GLU A 218 19.66 3.47 17.97
N PRO A 219 20.81 4.03 17.56
CA PRO A 219 22.09 3.63 18.12
C PRO A 219 22.07 3.87 19.64
N VAL A 220 22.45 2.84 20.41
CA VAL A 220 22.49 2.89 21.88
C VAL A 220 23.54 3.91 22.32
N TYR A 221 23.12 5.16 22.48
CA TYR A 221 23.86 6.16 23.25
C TYR A 221 23.23 6.23 24.64
N LEU A 222 24.06 6.48 25.67
CA LEU A 222 23.67 6.51 27.10
C LEU A 222 22.58 7.56 27.46
N ASN A 223 22.00 8.22 26.46
CA ASN A 223 21.02 9.30 26.50
C ASN A 223 20.00 9.22 25.33
N SER A 224 19.70 8.03 24.82
CA SER A 224 18.75 7.83 23.71
C SER A 224 17.38 8.45 23.96
N ALA A 225 16.76 8.98 22.91
CA ALA A 225 15.47 9.67 22.98
C ALA A 225 14.34 8.75 23.46
N ALA A 226 14.43 7.44 23.15
CA ALA A 226 13.51 6.43 23.66
C ALA A 226 13.54 6.28 25.19
N LYS A 227 14.72 6.43 25.82
CA LYS A 227 14.84 6.39 27.29
C LYS A 227 14.15 7.61 27.92
N VAL A 228 14.35 8.79 27.37
CA VAL A 228 13.73 10.03 27.87
C VAL A 228 12.20 10.00 27.67
N ALA A 229 11.70 9.46 26.56
CA ALA A 229 10.27 9.33 26.32
C ALA A 229 9.57 8.37 27.32
N ASN A 230 10.25 7.29 27.73
CA ASN A 230 9.73 6.36 28.74
C ASN A 230 9.87 6.87 30.19
N GLU A 231 10.70 7.88 30.46
CA GLU A 231 10.82 8.50 31.79
C GLU A 231 9.76 9.60 32.04
N ILE A 232 9.01 10.01 31.02
CA ILE A 232 8.00 11.09 31.08
C ILE A 232 6.55 10.54 31.10
N ALA A 233 6.37 9.22 30.97
CA ALA A 233 5.06 8.54 31.02
C ALA A 233 4.72 8.02 32.42
#